data_AF-A0A970ZDP9-F1
#
_entry.id   AF-A0A970ZDP9-F1
#
_cell.length_a   1.000
_cell.length_b   1.000
_cell.length_c   1.000
_cell.angle_alpha   90.00
_cell.angle_beta   90.00
_cell.angle_gamma   90.00
#
_symmetry.space_group_name_H-M   'P 1'
#
loop_
_entity.id
_entity.type
_entity.pdbx_description
1 polymer ?
#
loop_
_entity_poly.entity_id
_entity_poly.type
_entity_poly.pdbx_seq_one_letter_code
_entity_poly.pdbx_strand_id
1 'polypeptide(L)'
;MPEVATIISNLKSTISSYIDGDISTDEIKNSIEQTYADILNYNVSLGRTSGTNEEDNAHILSCVYQQVVTTTNTLCQMANAAEGNAIAAQKGMIPTDPFVYYNSKYCYAFEDIKQAAKDTTTAIASQQGMIGFNTAQIEKTTYTPDNWDFNTYWSDNVKNNKKICTMLDTSIAPPKDFVMFYSQSTEYADKVFTGGDISKIDDGELTIYSGDKSYSYTIPFDYYSDNVKETFNASDIITENDNGYSDYLKNFWLYRYYLHG
;
A
#
# COMPACT_ATOMS: atom_id res chain seq x y z
N MET A 1 0.68 -34.61 -2.08
CA MET A 1 -0.05 -33.49 -1.48
C MET A 1 0.97 -32.39 -1.22
N PRO A 2 0.78 -31.16 -1.72
CA PRO A 2 1.73 -30.07 -1.49
C PRO A 2 1.81 -29.71 0.00
N GLU A 3 2.99 -29.26 0.45
CA GLU A 3 3.16 -28.71 1.79
C GLU A 3 2.50 -27.33 1.89
N VAL A 4 2.13 -26.91 3.11
CA VAL A 4 1.52 -25.59 3.36
C VAL A 4 2.37 -24.45 2.79
N ALA A 5 3.70 -24.52 2.90
CA ALA A 5 4.57 -23.48 2.34
C ALA A 5 4.39 -23.31 0.82
N THR A 6 4.25 -24.42 0.09
CA THR A 6 3.99 -24.41 -1.36
C THR A 6 2.62 -23.83 -1.68
N ILE A 7 1.58 -24.21 -0.93
CA ILE A 7 0.21 -23.71 -1.12
C ILE A 7 0.20 -22.18 -0.97
N ILE A 8 0.83 -21.66 0.09
CA ILE A 8 0.92 -20.23 0.38
C ILE A 8 1.76 -19.51 -0.68
N SER A 9 2.82 -20.14 -1.19
CA SER A 9 3.63 -19.59 -2.28
C SER A 9 2.83 -19.43 -3.58
N ASN A 10 1.97 -20.39 -3.92
CA ASN A 10 1.12 -20.32 -5.11
C ASN A 10 0.08 -19.20 -4.98
N LEU A 11 -0.54 -19.06 -3.80
CA LEU A 11 -1.45 -17.95 -3.50
C LEU A 11 -0.74 -16.60 -3.69
N LYS A 12 0.46 -16.45 -3.12
CA LYS A 12 1.29 -15.24 -3.27
C LYS A 12 1.55 -14.90 -4.73
N SER A 13 1.97 -15.88 -5.53
CA SER A 13 2.22 -15.68 -6.95
C SER A 13 0.97 -15.21 -7.69
N THR A 14 -0.19 -15.81 -7.38
CA THR A 14 -1.46 -15.44 -8.00
C THR A 14 -1.87 -14.01 -7.65
N ILE A 15 -1.73 -13.62 -6.37
CA ILE A 15 -1.98 -12.25 -5.92
C ILE A 15 -1.05 -11.25 -6.64
N SER A 16 0.25 -11.57 -6.76
CA SER A 16 1.19 -10.74 -7.52
C SER A 16 0.75 -10.54 -8.96
N SER A 17 0.36 -11.61 -9.67
CA SER A 17 -0.14 -11.50 -11.04
C SER A 17 -1.41 -10.64 -11.15
N TYR A 18 -2.30 -10.64 -10.15
CA TYR A 18 -3.46 -9.74 -10.16
C TYR A 18 -3.04 -8.28 -9.99
N ILE A 19 -2.11 -8.01 -9.06
CA ILE A 19 -1.57 -6.66 -8.82
C ILE A 19 -0.87 -6.11 -10.07
N ASP A 20 -0.21 -6.98 -10.83
CA ASP A 20 0.44 -6.65 -12.11
C ASP A 20 -0.57 -6.49 -13.27
N GLY A 21 -1.84 -6.89 -13.07
CA GLY A 21 -2.92 -6.78 -14.04
C GLY A 21 -3.02 -7.95 -15.03
N ASP A 22 -2.33 -9.06 -14.75
CA ASP A 22 -2.23 -10.21 -15.65
C ASP A 22 -3.43 -11.17 -15.55
N ILE A 23 -4.14 -11.16 -14.43
CA ILE A 23 -5.25 -12.07 -14.16
C ILE A 23 -6.48 -11.32 -13.64
N SER A 24 -7.62 -11.99 -13.75
CA SER A 24 -8.93 -11.49 -13.33
C SER A 24 -9.24 -11.74 -11.86
N THR A 25 -10.27 -11.06 -11.35
CA THR A 25 -10.79 -11.28 -9.99
C THR A 25 -11.33 -12.71 -9.82
N ASP A 26 -11.89 -13.33 -10.87
CA ASP A 26 -12.40 -14.70 -10.80
C ASP A 26 -11.27 -15.73 -10.62
N GLU A 27 -10.10 -15.48 -11.21
CA GLU A 27 -8.91 -16.30 -10.98
C GLU A 27 -8.40 -16.20 -9.53
N ILE A 28 -8.51 -15.02 -8.91
CA ILE A 28 -8.23 -14.84 -7.49
C ILE A 28 -9.21 -15.64 -6.63
N LYS A 29 -10.52 -15.58 -6.92
CA LYS A 29 -11.54 -16.36 -6.19
C LYS A 29 -11.27 -17.86 -6.29
N ASN A 30 -11.00 -18.37 -7.49
CA ASN A 30 -10.63 -19.77 -7.71
C ASN A 30 -9.37 -20.16 -6.92
N SER A 31 -8.36 -19.28 -6.88
CA SER A 31 -7.14 -19.53 -6.10
C SER A 31 -7.42 -19.58 -4.59
N ILE A 32 -8.35 -18.78 -4.09
CA ILE A 32 -8.76 -18.79 -2.66
C ILE A 32 -9.48 -20.10 -2.33
N GLU A 33 -10.42 -20.53 -3.16
CA GLU A 33 -11.12 -21.81 -3.01
C GLU A 33 -10.15 -22.98 -3.00
N GLN A 34 -9.23 -23.01 -3.97
CA GLN A 34 -8.20 -24.04 -4.08
C GLN A 34 -7.26 -24.04 -2.87
N THR A 35 -6.83 -22.86 -2.41
CA THR A 35 -5.99 -22.71 -1.22
C THR A 35 -6.67 -23.30 0.02
N TYR A 36 -7.95 -23.00 0.21
CA TYR A 36 -8.73 -23.56 1.32
C TYR A 36 -8.85 -25.08 1.21
N ALA A 37 -9.22 -25.61 0.04
CA ALA A 37 -9.33 -27.04 -0.19
C ALA A 37 -8.01 -27.77 0.07
N ASP A 38 -6.88 -27.23 -0.40
CA ASP A 38 -5.56 -27.84 -0.21
C ASP A 38 -5.12 -27.83 1.25
N ILE A 39 -5.35 -26.73 1.98
CA ILE A 39 -5.02 -26.66 3.41
C ILE A 39 -5.92 -27.60 4.23
N LEU A 40 -7.21 -27.70 3.88
CA LEU A 40 -8.13 -28.63 4.52
C LEU A 40 -7.65 -30.08 4.31
N ASN A 41 -7.39 -30.46 3.06
CA ASN A 41 -6.90 -31.80 2.69
C ASN A 41 -5.56 -32.11 3.37
N TYR A 42 -4.66 -31.14 3.46
CA TYR A 42 -3.40 -31.27 4.20
C TYR A 42 -3.65 -31.62 5.67
N ASN A 43 -4.53 -30.89 6.35
CA ASN A 43 -4.83 -31.16 7.76
C ASN A 43 -5.56 -32.51 7.97
N VAL A 44 -6.44 -32.91 7.05
CA VAL A 44 -7.06 -34.24 7.06
C VAL A 44 -6.00 -35.33 6.91
N SER A 45 -5.04 -35.17 5.99
CA SER A 45 -3.98 -36.17 5.76
C SER A 45 -3.06 -36.37 6.96
N LEU A 46 -2.92 -35.34 7.79
CA LEU A 46 -2.16 -35.38 9.04
C LEU A 46 -2.98 -35.85 10.23
N GLY A 47 -4.27 -36.18 10.04
CA GLY A 47 -5.19 -36.57 11.11
C GLY A 47 -5.48 -35.44 12.11
N ARG A 48 -5.28 -34.18 11.71
CA ARG A 48 -5.53 -33.00 12.58
C ARG A 48 -7.00 -32.60 12.62
N THR A 49 -7.77 -32.96 11.61
CA THR A 49 -9.22 -32.77 11.54
C THR A 49 -9.85 -33.90 10.72
N SER A 50 -11.15 -34.12 10.89
CA SER A 50 -11.93 -35.05 10.07
C SER A 50 -12.30 -34.47 8.69
N GLY A 51 -12.14 -33.16 8.50
CA GLY A 51 -12.60 -32.44 7.31
C GLY A 51 -14.10 -32.14 7.29
N THR A 52 -14.83 -32.60 8.29
CA THR A 52 -16.28 -32.39 8.47
C THR A 52 -16.61 -31.72 9.80
N ASN A 53 -15.59 -31.44 10.62
CA ASN A 53 -15.77 -30.71 11.87
C ASN A 53 -15.96 -29.23 11.53
N GLU A 54 -17.11 -28.68 11.92
CA GLU A 54 -17.47 -27.29 11.61
C GLU A 54 -16.47 -26.29 12.19
N GLU A 55 -16.05 -26.48 13.45
CA GLU A 55 -15.14 -25.58 14.16
C GLU A 55 -13.75 -25.56 13.52
N ASP A 56 -13.20 -26.74 13.22
CA ASP A 56 -11.91 -26.87 12.54
C ASP A 56 -11.95 -26.24 11.15
N ASN A 57 -13.00 -26.52 10.38
CA ASN A 57 -13.15 -26.00 9.01
C ASN A 57 -13.31 -24.47 9.02
N ALA A 58 -14.09 -23.93 9.96
CA ALA A 58 -14.26 -22.49 10.14
C ALA A 58 -12.95 -21.81 10.58
N HIS A 59 -12.17 -22.46 11.45
CA HIS A 59 -10.86 -21.98 11.85
C HIS A 59 -9.87 -21.95 10.66
N ILE A 60 -9.80 -23.04 9.89
CA ILE A 60 -8.97 -23.12 8.68
C ILE A 60 -9.37 -22.04 7.67
N LEU A 61 -10.66 -21.87 7.42
CA LEU A 61 -11.16 -20.84 6.50
C LEU A 61 -10.83 -19.43 6.99
N SER A 62 -10.88 -19.20 8.30
CA SER A 62 -10.49 -17.92 8.92
C SER A 62 -9.00 -17.63 8.70
N CYS A 63 -8.13 -18.64 8.86
CA CYS A 63 -6.70 -18.52 8.58
C CYS A 63 -6.44 -18.23 7.09
N VAL A 64 -7.17 -18.85 6.18
CA VAL A 64 -7.07 -18.56 4.73
C VAL A 64 -7.47 -17.12 4.45
N TYR A 65 -8.61 -16.66 4.97
CA TYR A 65 -9.05 -15.26 4.82
C TYR A 65 -7.97 -14.27 5.30
N GLN A 66 -7.46 -14.47 6.53
CA GLN A 66 -6.40 -13.62 7.08
C GLN A 66 -5.14 -13.64 6.23
N GLN A 67 -4.72 -14.82 5.76
CA GLN A 67 -3.54 -14.95 4.93
C GLN A 67 -3.69 -14.19 3.62
N VAL A 68 -4.84 -14.30 2.94
CA VAL A 68 -5.09 -13.61 1.66
C VAL A 68 -4.97 -12.10 1.86
N VAL A 69 -5.67 -11.54 2.84
CA VAL A 69 -5.71 -10.08 3.03
C VAL A 69 -4.35 -9.54 3.47
N THR A 70 -3.69 -10.17 4.45
CA THR A 70 -2.36 -9.72 4.92
C THR A 70 -1.28 -9.85 3.85
N THR A 71 -1.33 -10.91 3.04
CA THR A 71 -0.43 -11.10 1.89
C THR A 71 -0.66 -10.02 0.84
N THR A 72 -1.93 -9.73 0.54
CA THR A 72 -2.31 -8.72 -0.44
C THR A 72 -1.80 -7.35 -0.03
N ASN A 73 -2.00 -6.93 1.22
CA ASN A 73 -1.49 -5.64 1.69
C ASN A 73 0.04 -5.60 1.54
N THR A 74 0.74 -6.63 2.01
CA THR A 74 2.21 -6.71 1.88
C THR A 74 2.67 -6.54 0.43
N LEU A 75 2.07 -7.28 -0.50
CA LEU A 75 2.44 -7.23 -1.91
C LEU A 75 2.09 -5.89 -2.57
N CYS A 76 0.94 -5.30 -2.25
CA CYS A 76 0.56 -3.97 -2.72
C CYS A 76 1.54 -2.89 -2.24
N GLN A 77 1.96 -2.95 -0.97
CA GLN A 77 2.95 -2.02 -0.41
C GLN A 77 4.32 -2.20 -1.06
N MET A 78 4.76 -3.44 -1.28
CA MET A 78 6.01 -3.75 -1.98
C MET A 78 5.99 -3.25 -3.42
N ALA A 79 4.89 -3.45 -4.14
CA ALA A 79 4.74 -2.97 -5.51
C ALA A 79 4.72 -1.44 -5.58
N ASN A 80 4.00 -0.76 -4.68
CA ASN A 80 4.03 0.69 -4.54
C ASN A 80 5.45 1.21 -4.25
N ALA A 81 6.16 0.59 -3.31
CA ALA A 81 7.54 0.97 -3.00
C ALA A 81 8.48 0.73 -4.19
N ALA A 82 8.33 -0.38 -4.92
CA ALA A 82 9.15 -0.69 -6.10
C ALA A 82 8.95 0.34 -7.22
N GLU A 83 7.70 0.72 -7.50
CA GLU A 83 7.39 1.77 -8.49
C GLU A 83 7.95 3.14 -8.07
N GLY A 84 7.78 3.51 -6.79
CA GLY A 84 8.37 4.73 -6.25
C GLY A 84 9.89 4.77 -6.33
N ASN A 85 10.57 3.66 -6.00
CA ASN A 85 12.02 3.53 -6.13
C ASN A 85 12.48 3.69 -7.59
N ALA A 86 11.73 3.12 -8.54
CA ALA A 86 12.04 3.24 -9.97
C ALA A 86 11.93 4.70 -10.44
N ILE A 87 10.89 5.42 -10.01
CA ILE A 87 10.71 6.85 -10.30
C ILE A 87 11.84 7.69 -9.68
N ALA A 88 12.19 7.42 -8.41
CA ALA A 88 13.29 8.10 -7.74
C ALA A 88 14.62 7.90 -8.49
N ALA A 89 14.92 6.67 -8.91
CA ALA A 89 16.11 6.36 -9.69
C ALA A 89 16.12 7.07 -11.07
N GLN A 90 14.98 7.15 -11.76
CA GLN A 90 14.85 7.91 -13.02
C GLN A 90 15.11 9.41 -12.83
N LYS A 91 14.78 9.95 -11.66
CA LYS A 91 15.06 11.34 -11.26
C LYS A 91 16.50 11.54 -10.77
N GLY A 92 17.35 10.51 -10.83
CA GLY A 92 18.75 10.58 -10.41
C GLY A 92 18.95 10.58 -8.88
N MET A 93 17.91 10.26 -8.12
CA MET A 93 17.97 10.23 -6.66
C MET A 93 18.80 9.04 -6.17
N ILE A 94 19.56 9.27 -5.09
CA ILE A 94 20.32 8.21 -4.42
C ILE A 94 19.44 7.49 -3.37
N PRO A 95 19.77 6.26 -2.95
CA PRO A 95 18.92 5.49 -2.03
C PRO A 95 18.64 6.15 -0.67
N THR A 96 19.46 7.11 -0.26
CA THR A 96 19.31 7.86 0.99
C THR A 96 18.45 9.10 0.85
N ASP A 97 18.07 9.50 -0.36
CA ASP A 97 17.24 10.67 -0.56
C ASP A 97 15.81 10.44 0.00
N PRO A 98 15.25 11.45 0.69
CA PRO A 98 13.90 11.39 1.20
C PRO A 98 12.91 11.55 0.05
N PHE A 99 12.09 10.52 -0.15
CA PHE A 99 10.92 10.59 -1.00
C PHE A 99 9.78 9.73 -0.43
N VAL A 100 8.57 10.05 -0.87
CA VAL A 100 7.36 9.25 -0.71
C VAL A 100 6.68 9.10 -2.05
N TYR A 101 6.05 7.95 -2.23
CA TYR A 101 5.30 7.63 -3.43
C TYR A 101 3.99 6.95 -3.04
N TYR A 102 2.91 7.38 -3.68
CA TYR A 102 1.58 6.83 -3.48
C TYR A 102 0.92 6.63 -4.85
N ASN A 103 0.48 5.41 -5.13
CA ASN A 103 -0.33 5.10 -6.29
C ASN A 103 -1.64 4.43 -5.86
N SER A 104 -2.76 5.10 -6.17
CA SER A 104 -4.11 4.63 -5.83
C SER A 104 -4.42 3.25 -6.41
N LYS A 105 -3.78 2.82 -7.51
CA LYS A 105 -4.01 1.49 -8.10
C LYS A 105 -3.78 0.36 -7.10
N TYR A 106 -2.81 0.50 -6.19
CA TYR A 106 -2.51 -0.51 -5.18
C TYR A 106 -3.52 -0.52 -4.02
N CYS A 107 -4.10 0.64 -3.70
CA CYS A 107 -5.24 0.72 -2.78
C CYS A 107 -6.46 0.00 -3.36
N TYR A 108 -6.78 0.23 -4.63
CA TYR A 108 -7.89 -0.43 -5.31
C TYR A 108 -7.64 -1.94 -5.50
N ALA A 109 -6.43 -2.36 -5.88
CA ALA A 109 -6.10 -3.79 -5.98
C ALA A 109 -6.24 -4.51 -4.63
N PHE A 110 -5.85 -3.86 -3.53
CA PHE A 110 -6.03 -4.38 -2.18
C PHE A 110 -7.52 -4.57 -1.84
N GLU A 111 -8.34 -3.54 -2.06
CA GLU A 111 -9.78 -3.60 -1.76
C GLU A 111 -10.52 -4.63 -2.64
N ASP A 112 -10.17 -4.74 -3.91
CA ASP A 112 -10.75 -5.73 -4.83
C ASP A 112 -10.48 -7.17 -4.35
N ILE A 113 -9.23 -7.49 -4.02
CA ILE A 113 -8.87 -8.83 -3.53
C ILE A 113 -9.48 -9.07 -2.14
N LYS A 114 -9.49 -8.07 -1.25
CA LYS A 114 -10.12 -8.19 0.07
C LYS A 114 -11.61 -8.49 -0.08
N GLN A 115 -12.30 -7.82 -0.99
CA GLN A 115 -13.71 -8.09 -1.27
C GLN A 115 -13.91 -9.48 -1.88
N ALA A 116 -13.08 -9.89 -2.84
CA ALA A 116 -13.10 -11.24 -3.38
C ALA A 116 -12.88 -12.31 -2.29
N ALA A 117 -11.98 -12.06 -1.33
CA ALA A 117 -11.75 -12.94 -0.19
C ALA A 117 -12.98 -13.01 0.73
N LYS A 118 -13.63 -11.87 1.02
CA LYS A 118 -14.87 -11.83 1.80
C LYS A 118 -15.97 -12.64 1.13
N ASP A 119 -16.22 -12.40 -0.16
CA ASP A 119 -17.27 -13.05 -0.92
C ASP A 119 -17.03 -14.56 -0.99
N THR A 120 -15.82 -14.97 -1.36
CA THR A 120 -15.46 -16.39 -1.56
C THR A 120 -15.53 -17.16 -0.25
N THR A 121 -14.94 -16.63 0.82
CA THR A 121 -14.94 -17.33 2.11
C THR A 121 -16.33 -17.36 2.75
N THR A 122 -17.14 -16.31 2.58
CA THR A 122 -18.54 -16.32 3.01
C THR A 122 -19.36 -17.36 2.24
N ALA A 123 -19.11 -17.53 0.94
CA ALA A 123 -19.76 -18.55 0.12
C ALA A 123 -19.36 -19.97 0.59
N ILE A 124 -18.07 -20.23 0.82
CA ILE A 124 -17.58 -21.52 1.34
C ILE A 124 -18.22 -21.83 2.70
N ALA A 125 -18.20 -20.87 3.62
CA ALA A 125 -18.80 -21.01 4.95
C ALA A 125 -20.30 -21.37 4.86
N SER A 126 -21.03 -20.66 3.99
CA SER A 126 -22.47 -20.90 3.78
C SER A 126 -22.73 -22.30 3.20
N GLN A 127 -21.95 -22.72 2.21
CA GLN A 127 -22.08 -24.04 1.57
C GLN A 127 -21.79 -25.19 2.54
N GLN A 128 -20.88 -24.99 3.48
CA GLN A 128 -20.52 -26.01 4.48
C GLN A 128 -21.29 -25.89 5.81
N GLY A 129 -22.20 -24.92 5.93
CA GLY A 129 -23.01 -24.74 7.14
C GLY A 129 -22.22 -24.22 8.34
N MET A 130 -21.16 -23.43 8.13
CA MET A 130 -20.35 -22.83 9.20
C MET A 130 -21.06 -21.59 9.77
N ILE A 131 -21.90 -21.76 10.80
CA ILE A 131 -22.80 -20.71 11.29
C ILE A 131 -22.05 -19.55 11.95
N GLY A 132 -20.87 -19.81 12.51
CA GLY A 132 -20.05 -18.83 13.24
C GLY A 132 -19.04 -18.04 12.41
N PHE A 133 -18.90 -18.30 11.11
CA PHE A 133 -17.87 -17.65 10.29
C PHE A 133 -18.21 -16.18 10.00
N ASN A 134 -17.32 -15.25 10.39
CA ASN A 134 -17.54 -13.81 10.23
C ASN A 134 -16.22 -13.05 9.98
N THR A 135 -16.05 -12.57 8.75
CA THR A 135 -14.86 -11.80 8.33
C THR A 135 -14.69 -10.50 9.09
N ALA A 136 -15.78 -9.79 9.44
CA ALA A 136 -15.71 -8.56 10.22
C ALA A 136 -15.26 -8.79 11.67
N GLN A 137 -15.57 -9.97 12.25
CA GLN A 137 -15.03 -10.34 13.55
C GLN A 137 -13.55 -10.70 13.44
N ILE A 138 -13.16 -11.44 12.41
CA ILE A 138 -11.77 -11.79 12.14
C ILE A 138 -10.91 -10.52 12.06
N GLU A 139 -11.32 -9.53 11.27
CA GLU A 139 -10.61 -8.24 11.12
C GLU A 139 -10.39 -7.49 12.45
N LYS A 140 -11.28 -7.66 13.44
CA LYS A 140 -11.18 -6.99 14.75
C LYS A 140 -10.31 -7.74 15.77
N THR A 141 -10.10 -9.04 15.58
CA THR A 141 -9.46 -9.91 16.59
C THR A 141 -7.96 -10.15 16.37
N THR A 142 -7.43 -9.76 15.21
CA THR A 142 -6.02 -10.01 14.88
C THR A 142 -5.07 -8.97 15.47
N TYR A 143 -3.87 -9.44 15.86
CA TYR A 143 -2.78 -8.62 16.43
C TYR A 143 -2.15 -7.61 15.45
N THR A 144 -2.59 -7.55 14.19
CA THR A 144 -2.10 -6.59 13.19
C THR A 144 -3.24 -5.76 12.58
N PRO A 145 -3.87 -4.83 13.34
CA PRO A 145 -4.95 -3.98 12.85
C PRO A 145 -4.58 -3.23 11.56
N ASP A 146 -3.32 -2.80 11.46
CA ASP A 146 -2.82 -1.97 10.36
C ASP A 146 -2.68 -2.76 9.04
N ASN A 147 -2.74 -4.09 9.08
CA ASN A 147 -2.65 -4.93 7.89
C ASN A 147 -3.96 -5.03 7.09
N TRP A 148 -5.07 -4.49 7.62
CA TRP A 148 -6.39 -4.58 7.01
C TRP A 148 -6.76 -3.40 6.13
N ASP A 149 -5.90 -2.38 6.04
CA ASP A 149 -6.15 -1.16 5.29
C ASP A 149 -4.84 -0.66 4.65
N PHE A 150 -4.87 -0.49 3.33
CA PHE A 150 -3.68 -0.07 2.58
C PHE A 150 -3.20 1.32 2.98
N ASN A 151 -4.13 2.28 3.15
CA ASN A 151 -3.80 3.67 3.45
C ASN A 151 -3.18 3.83 4.83
N THR A 152 -3.71 3.13 5.82
CA THR A 152 -3.21 3.11 7.21
C THR A 152 -1.80 2.57 7.24
N TYR A 153 -1.55 1.41 6.62
CA TYR A 153 -0.21 0.85 6.54
C TYR A 153 0.77 1.77 5.81
N TRP A 154 0.35 2.35 4.67
CA TRP A 154 1.18 3.29 3.92
C TRP A 154 1.53 4.52 4.77
N SER A 155 0.53 5.10 5.46
CA SER A 155 0.69 6.29 6.30
C SER A 155 1.62 6.02 7.47
N ASP A 156 1.47 4.88 8.16
CA ASP A 156 2.35 4.47 9.26
C ASP A 156 3.78 4.25 8.79
N ASN A 157 3.98 3.61 7.64
CA ASN A 157 5.31 3.43 7.05
C ASN A 157 5.96 4.79 6.72
N VAL A 158 5.21 5.70 6.09
CA VAL A 158 5.70 7.04 5.76
C VAL A 158 6.04 7.84 7.02
N LYS A 159 5.17 7.82 8.03
CA LYS A 159 5.35 8.54 9.29
C LYS A 159 6.54 8.02 10.09
N ASN A 160 6.73 6.70 10.16
CA ASN A 160 7.77 6.10 11.00
C ASN A 160 9.15 6.08 10.30
N ASN A 161 9.18 5.84 8.98
CA ASN A 161 10.43 5.60 8.26
C ASN A 161 10.90 6.79 7.41
N LYS A 162 9.98 7.57 6.83
CA LYS A 162 10.34 8.66 5.89
C LYS A 162 10.24 10.05 6.53
N LYS A 163 9.22 10.30 7.36
CA LYS A 163 9.02 11.55 8.13
C LYS A 163 8.94 12.82 7.28
N ILE A 164 8.59 12.71 6.00
CA ILE A 164 8.44 13.87 5.10
C ILE A 164 7.00 14.11 4.64
N CYS A 165 6.07 13.22 4.97
CA CYS A 165 4.68 13.37 4.58
C CYS A 165 3.75 12.78 5.66
N THR A 166 2.50 13.20 5.69
CA THR A 166 1.44 12.56 6.48
C THR A 166 0.13 12.62 5.72
N MET A 167 -0.59 11.50 5.73
CA MET A 167 -1.99 11.41 5.34
C MET A 167 -2.85 11.62 6.61
N LEU A 168 -3.75 12.61 6.61
CA LEU A 168 -4.52 13.01 7.79
C LEU A 168 -5.63 12.03 8.13
N ASP A 169 -6.34 11.53 7.12
CA ASP A 169 -7.45 10.61 7.23
C ASP A 169 -7.25 9.46 6.24
N THR A 170 -6.90 8.29 6.78
CA THR A 170 -6.63 7.08 6.00
C THR A 170 -7.91 6.41 5.51
N SER A 171 -9.08 6.80 6.04
CA SER A 171 -10.38 6.23 5.64
C SER A 171 -10.94 6.80 4.34
N ILE A 172 -10.37 7.90 3.84
CA ILE A 172 -10.79 8.52 2.58
C ILE A 172 -10.22 7.73 1.41
N ALA A 173 -11.10 7.15 0.60
CA ALA A 173 -10.71 6.48 -0.64
C ALA A 173 -10.03 7.48 -1.60
N PRO A 174 -8.86 7.13 -2.18
CA PRO A 174 -8.21 7.98 -3.16
C PRO A 174 -9.04 8.07 -4.45
N PRO A 175 -9.00 9.21 -5.18
CA PRO A 175 -9.50 9.26 -6.55
C PRO A 175 -8.84 8.16 -7.40
N LYS A 176 -9.60 7.60 -8.36
CA LYS A 176 -9.04 6.65 -9.31
C LYS A 176 -7.91 7.29 -10.12
N ASP A 177 -6.90 6.49 -10.41
CA ASP A 177 -5.70 6.86 -11.17
C ASP A 177 -4.86 7.99 -10.51
N PHE A 178 -5.14 8.34 -9.25
CA PHE A 178 -4.33 9.28 -8.50
C PHE A 178 -2.96 8.68 -8.20
N VAL A 179 -1.91 9.43 -8.55
CA VAL A 179 -0.53 9.10 -8.20
C VAL A 179 0.20 10.35 -7.74
N MET A 180 0.91 10.23 -6.62
CA MET A 180 1.70 11.29 -6.03
C MET A 180 3.12 10.81 -5.79
N PHE A 181 4.09 11.63 -6.15
CA PHE A 181 5.48 11.50 -5.76
C PHE A 181 5.92 12.80 -5.10
N TYR A 182 6.42 12.74 -3.89
CA TYR A 182 7.02 13.88 -3.21
C TYR A 182 8.45 13.55 -2.82
N SER A 183 9.39 14.40 -3.18
CA SER A 183 10.79 14.28 -2.83
C SER A 183 11.37 15.60 -2.34
N GLN A 184 12.51 15.51 -1.69
CA GLN A 184 13.37 16.65 -1.44
C GLN A 184 14.79 16.32 -1.91
N SER A 185 15.44 17.28 -2.58
CA SER A 185 16.84 17.12 -2.96
C SER A 185 17.72 17.15 -1.72
N THR A 186 18.70 16.25 -1.61
CA THR A 186 19.75 16.31 -0.58
C THR A 186 21.12 16.64 -1.16
N GLU A 187 21.17 17.19 -2.38
CA GLU A 187 22.41 17.59 -3.10
C GLU A 187 23.19 18.75 -2.44
N TYR A 188 23.07 18.90 -1.11
CA TYR A 188 23.75 19.91 -0.31
C TYR A 188 25.26 19.81 -0.47
N ALA A 189 25.84 18.62 -0.37
CA ALA A 189 27.29 18.45 -0.48
C ALA A 189 27.80 18.78 -1.89
N ASP A 190 27.22 18.18 -2.93
CA ASP A 190 27.71 18.32 -4.30
C ASP A 190 27.56 19.76 -4.83
N LYS A 191 26.45 20.45 -4.56
CA LYS A 191 26.27 21.85 -4.99
C LYS A 191 27.20 22.83 -4.26
N VAL A 192 27.46 22.61 -2.97
CA VAL A 192 28.42 23.43 -2.20
C VAL A 192 29.85 23.25 -2.71
N PHE A 193 30.28 22.02 -3.02
CA PHE A 193 31.64 21.75 -3.50
C PHE A 193 31.87 22.11 -4.98
N THR A 194 30.80 22.16 -5.80
CA THR A 194 30.88 22.52 -7.23
C THR A 194 30.57 23.99 -7.53
N GLY A 195 30.21 24.79 -6.52
CA GLY A 195 29.82 26.19 -6.71
C GLY A 195 28.44 26.36 -7.37
N GLY A 196 27.57 25.37 -7.22
CA GLY A 196 26.19 25.40 -7.69
C GLY A 196 25.33 26.38 -6.88
N ASP A 197 24.16 26.72 -7.41
CA ASP A 197 23.20 27.59 -6.74
C ASP A 197 22.66 26.92 -5.48
N ILE A 198 23.13 27.39 -4.33
CA ILE A 198 22.78 26.86 -3.02
C ILE A 198 21.37 27.27 -2.55
N SER A 199 20.73 28.25 -3.21
CA SER A 199 19.41 28.75 -2.83
C SER A 199 18.26 27.76 -3.06
N LYS A 200 18.51 26.68 -3.82
CA LYS A 200 17.53 25.65 -4.20
C LYS A 200 17.81 24.28 -3.58
N ILE A 201 18.79 24.18 -2.68
CA ILE A 201 19.21 22.88 -2.12
C ILE A 201 18.12 22.25 -1.25
N ASP A 202 17.24 23.06 -0.66
CA ASP A 202 16.19 22.60 0.24
C ASP A 202 14.81 22.51 -0.43
N ASP A 203 14.66 22.84 -1.71
CA ASP A 203 13.36 22.81 -2.39
C ASP A 203 12.81 21.38 -2.44
N GLY A 204 11.53 21.25 -2.08
CA GLY A 204 10.76 20.03 -2.31
C GLY A 204 10.24 19.99 -3.74
N GLU A 205 9.98 18.79 -4.26
CA GLU A 205 9.27 18.59 -5.52
C GLU A 205 8.06 17.69 -5.28
N LEU A 206 6.86 18.23 -5.49
CA LEU A 206 5.62 17.46 -5.56
C LEU A 206 5.28 17.21 -7.02
N THR A 207 5.21 15.94 -7.43
CA THR A 207 4.74 15.53 -8.74
C THR A 207 3.43 14.76 -8.62
N ILE A 208 2.40 15.24 -9.33
CA ILE A 208 1.11 14.54 -9.47
C ILE A 208 1.05 13.95 -10.88
N TYR A 209 0.74 12.66 -10.99
CA TYR A 209 0.52 12.00 -12.27
C TYR A 209 -0.97 11.80 -12.49
N SER A 210 -1.41 11.94 -13.73
CA SER A 210 -2.78 11.66 -14.13
C SER A 210 -2.79 11.20 -15.59
N GLY A 211 -3.01 9.89 -15.76
CA GLY A 211 -2.78 9.21 -17.04
C GLY A 211 -1.34 9.43 -17.52
N ASP A 212 -1.18 9.81 -18.79
CA ASP A 212 0.13 10.04 -19.42
C ASP A 212 0.77 11.40 -19.07
N LYS A 213 0.11 12.22 -18.24
CA LYS A 213 0.59 13.55 -17.86
C LYS A 213 1.13 13.54 -16.43
N SER A 214 2.15 14.36 -16.20
CA SER A 214 2.62 14.69 -14.88
C SER A 214 2.74 16.21 -14.71
N TYR A 215 2.49 16.67 -13.48
CA TYR A 215 2.59 18.06 -13.08
C TYR A 215 3.50 18.15 -11.87
N SER A 216 4.64 18.79 -12.03
CA SER A 216 5.64 18.98 -10.97
C SER A 216 5.59 20.39 -10.44
N TYR A 217 5.58 20.52 -9.12
CA TYR A 217 5.48 21.77 -8.39
C TYR A 217 6.65 21.86 -7.40
N THR A 218 7.36 22.97 -7.45
CA THR A 218 8.43 23.28 -6.48
C THR A 218 7.81 23.74 -5.17
N ILE A 219 8.27 23.18 -4.07
CA ILE A 219 7.90 23.57 -2.71
C ILE A 219 9.04 24.40 -2.13
N PRO A 220 8.86 25.72 -1.96
CA PRO A 220 9.92 26.60 -1.50
C PRO A 220 10.05 26.51 0.02
N PHE A 221 10.84 25.57 0.51
CA PHE A 221 11.22 25.55 1.91
C PHE A 221 12.21 26.69 2.17
N ASP A 222 11.76 27.71 2.91
CA ASP A 222 12.54 28.94 3.11
C ASP A 222 13.51 28.78 4.29
N TYR A 223 14.78 28.52 4.00
CA TYR A 223 15.84 28.32 4.99
C TYR A 223 16.32 29.63 5.65
N TYR A 224 16.22 30.76 4.96
CA TYR A 224 16.94 31.99 5.33
C TYR A 224 16.03 33.13 5.78
N SER A 225 14.70 32.96 5.77
CA SER A 225 13.80 33.96 6.33
C SER A 225 13.49 33.74 7.81
N ASP A 226 13.16 34.85 8.48
CA ASP A 226 12.67 34.85 9.86
C ASP A 226 11.29 34.14 10.00
N ASN A 227 10.66 33.74 8.89
CA ASN A 227 9.38 33.05 8.82
C ASN A 227 9.53 31.71 8.07
N VAL A 228 10.40 30.83 8.56
CA VAL A 228 10.63 29.49 8.02
C VAL A 228 9.30 28.72 7.94
N LYS A 229 8.79 28.49 6.72
CA LYS A 229 7.66 27.59 6.49
C LYS A 229 8.18 26.20 6.18
N GLU A 230 8.08 25.31 7.16
CA GLU A 230 8.64 23.95 7.10
C GLU A 230 7.62 22.88 6.71
N THR A 231 6.38 23.31 6.48
CA THR A 231 5.23 22.43 6.31
C THR A 231 4.24 23.06 5.36
N PHE A 232 3.81 22.29 4.35
CA PHE A 232 2.88 22.72 3.32
C PHE A 232 1.76 21.70 3.18
N ASN A 233 0.52 22.15 3.08
CA ASN A 233 -0.55 21.28 2.62
C ASN A 233 -0.38 21.09 1.10
N ALA A 234 -0.53 19.86 0.61
CA ALA A 234 -0.34 19.57 -0.81
C ALA A 234 -1.34 20.33 -1.70
N SER A 235 -2.55 20.61 -1.22
CA SER A 235 -3.54 21.40 -1.98
C SER A 235 -3.16 22.86 -2.16
N ASP A 236 -2.37 23.44 -1.24
CA ASP A 236 -1.97 24.85 -1.31
C ASP A 236 -0.87 25.10 -2.35
N ILE A 237 -0.19 24.04 -2.79
CA ILE A 237 0.92 24.10 -3.74
C ILE A 237 0.41 24.05 -5.19
N ILE A 238 -0.72 23.40 -5.41
CA ILE A 238 -1.25 23.18 -6.76
C ILE A 238 -2.06 24.37 -7.22
N THR A 239 -1.74 24.87 -8.42
CA THR A 239 -2.24 26.16 -8.88
C THR A 239 -3.34 26.11 -9.93
N GLU A 240 -3.46 25.09 -10.80
CA GLU A 240 -4.54 25.05 -11.81
C GLU A 240 -4.72 23.72 -12.61
N ASN A 241 -3.87 22.70 -12.45
CA ASN A 241 -3.91 21.46 -13.26
C ASN A 241 -3.83 20.19 -12.40
N ASP A 242 -4.89 19.90 -11.65
CA ASP A 242 -4.93 18.80 -10.67
C ASP A 242 -5.82 17.62 -11.09
N ASN A 243 -6.49 17.69 -12.24
CA ASN A 243 -7.53 16.75 -12.66
C ASN A 243 -8.60 16.47 -11.58
N GLY A 244 -8.90 17.45 -10.73
CA GLY A 244 -9.87 17.33 -9.64
C GLY A 244 -9.35 16.68 -8.35
N TYR A 245 -8.04 16.50 -8.21
CA TYR A 245 -7.43 15.89 -7.02
C TYR A 245 -7.21 16.86 -5.84
N SER A 246 -7.44 18.17 -6.01
CA SER A 246 -7.20 19.19 -4.97
C SER A 246 -7.90 18.89 -3.66
N ASP A 247 -9.14 18.39 -3.72
CA ASP A 247 -9.88 18.02 -2.52
C ASP A 247 -9.25 16.82 -1.81
N TYR A 248 -8.75 15.83 -2.53
CA TYR A 248 -8.03 14.72 -1.93
C TYR A 248 -6.66 15.14 -1.39
N LEU A 249 -5.98 16.08 -2.06
CA LEU A 249 -4.68 16.58 -1.64
C LEU A 249 -4.69 17.38 -0.34
N LYS A 250 -5.86 17.91 0.08
CA LYS A 250 -6.04 18.47 1.43
C LYS A 250 -5.70 17.46 2.52
N ASN A 251 -5.78 16.16 2.21
CA ASN A 251 -5.45 15.06 3.10
C ASN A 251 -3.94 14.88 3.33
N PHE A 252 -3.07 15.59 2.59
CA PHE A 252 -1.63 15.41 2.67
C PHE A 252 -0.91 16.66 3.17
N TRP A 253 -0.12 16.49 4.22
CA TRP A 253 0.87 17.47 4.64
C TRP A 253 2.26 17.01 4.25
N LEU A 254 3.02 17.91 3.64
CA LEU A 254 4.39 17.71 3.19
C LEU A 254 5.31 18.47 4.13
N TYR A 255 6.35 17.79 4.59
CA TYR A 255 7.32 18.29 5.54
C TYR A 255 8.69 18.36 4.90
N ARG A 256 9.48 19.32 5.37
CA ARG A 256 10.91 19.31 5.16
C ARG A 256 11.51 18.07 5.81
N TYR A 257 12.40 17.38 5.10
CA TYR A 257 13.24 16.36 5.73
C TYR A 257 14.28 17.04 6.62
N TYR A 258 14.27 16.71 7.90
CA TYR A 258 15.36 17.08 8.79
C TYR A 258 16.36 15.94 8.82
N LEU A 259 17.58 16.19 8.33
CA LEU A 259 18.75 15.40 8.69
C LEU A 259 18.98 15.59 10.20
N HIS A 260 18.31 14.81 11.04
CA HIS A 260 18.71 14.72 12.45
C HIS A 260 20.07 14.03 12.50
N GLY A 261 21.04 14.74 13.09
CA GLY A 261 22.33 14.18 13.50
C GLY A 261 22.22 13.20 14.65
#